data_AF-A0A843CEA9-F1
#
_entry.id   AF-A0A843CEA9-F1
#
_cell.length_a   1.000
_cell.length_b   1.000
_cell.length_c   1.000
_cell.angle_alpha   90.00
_cell.angle_beta   90.00
_cell.angle_gamma   90.00
#
_symmetry.space_group_name_H-M   'P 1'
#
loop_
_entity.id
_entity.type
_entity.pdbx_description
1 polymer ?
#
loop_
_entity_poly.entity_id
_entity_poly.type
_entity_poly.pdbx_seq_one_letter_code
_entity_poly.pdbx_strand_id
1 'polypeptide(L)'
;MLKSLFAVLTLVAIASSISIAFADTDYDEKLAFAGSLEETLGHLWAIEQNLDDNNAELALVHATHPIAELYDAMKPELEESSPDLDTQVKQILLDLGKKTGQDVTRQDAQKAIDEAKDVVEIARTAIVGDDLSQDTNFKMKLMQGLLETSKGEYEEAISNGEISMMAEFQDGSAFVWRSEQIYNEIKSNIPQNAAKELDEFYVDLWAGYKARADPEDISTKANAIIHELDEVMGVESKEVDLLDYVENVRSLLQETKEQYAAGNTDDALSLATKAYLDNFEYLESSVDKQNPELNHEMEQMMRVELRDMIKNGSSVSEVNAQIDKILLKMNDVAKIVPEFPFGALIAMTSVVGLVIAITRIKGSN
;
A
#
# COMPACT_ATOMS: atom_id res chain seq x y z
N MET A 1 -62.19 -22.25 39.62
CA MET A 1 -62.22 -21.79 38.21
C MET A 1 -62.11 -20.27 38.20
N LEU A 2 -60.88 -19.75 38.06
CA LEU A 2 -60.47 -18.48 37.43
C LEU A 2 -58.99 -18.22 37.78
N LYS A 3 -58.15 -17.91 36.77
CA LYS A 3 -57.16 -16.81 36.76
C LYS A 3 -56.20 -16.94 35.55
N SER A 4 -56.46 -16.08 34.55
CA SER A 4 -55.56 -15.22 33.76
C SER A 4 -54.05 -15.53 33.61
N LEU A 5 -53.51 -15.29 32.39
CA LEU A 5 -52.57 -14.19 32.01
C LEU A 5 -51.35 -14.61 31.14
N PHE A 6 -51.12 -13.81 30.07
CA PHE A 6 -49.92 -13.58 29.23
C PHE A 6 -49.22 -14.72 28.44
N ALA A 7 -49.27 -14.61 27.12
CA ALA A 7 -48.17 -14.99 26.23
C ALA A 7 -47.74 -13.73 25.46
N VAL A 8 -46.58 -13.18 25.81
CA VAL A 8 -45.92 -12.07 25.12
C VAL A 8 -44.97 -12.66 24.09
N LEU A 9 -44.99 -12.06 22.89
CA LEU A 9 -44.06 -12.29 21.78
C LEU A 9 -42.60 -12.32 22.24
N THR A 10 -41.83 -13.28 21.74
CA THR A 10 -40.38 -13.13 21.54
C THR A 10 -40.09 -13.33 20.06
N LEU A 11 -39.86 -12.21 19.37
CA LEU A 11 -39.27 -12.12 18.05
C LEU A 11 -37.99 -11.29 18.22
N VAL A 12 -36.85 -11.92 18.41
CA VAL A 12 -35.54 -11.23 18.45
C VAL A 12 -34.47 -12.15 17.88
N ALA A 13 -33.58 -11.53 17.09
CA ALA A 13 -32.26 -12.00 16.62
C ALA A 13 -32.18 -12.70 15.26
N ILE A 14 -32.41 -11.95 14.15
CA ILE A 14 -31.74 -12.18 12.85
C ILE A 14 -31.16 -10.85 12.27
N ALA A 15 -31.33 -9.70 12.93
CA ALA A 15 -30.93 -8.40 12.36
C ALA A 15 -29.41 -8.12 12.39
N SER A 16 -28.66 -8.71 13.33
CA SER A 16 -27.28 -8.27 13.61
C SER A 16 -26.23 -8.73 12.60
N SER A 17 -26.36 -9.93 12.03
CA SER A 17 -25.39 -10.43 11.03
C SER A 17 -25.56 -9.79 9.66
N ILE A 18 -26.78 -9.36 9.35
CA ILE A 18 -27.12 -8.68 8.10
C ILE A 18 -26.53 -7.27 8.13
N SER A 19 -26.74 -6.51 9.22
CA SER A 19 -26.23 -5.13 9.34
C SER A 19 -24.70 -5.01 9.29
N ILE A 20 -23.96 -6.03 9.75
CA ILE A 20 -22.50 -6.03 9.69
C ILE A 20 -22.02 -6.27 8.26
N ALA A 21 -22.57 -7.27 7.56
CA ALA A 21 -22.22 -7.55 6.17
C ALA A 21 -22.55 -6.38 5.23
N PHE A 22 -23.67 -5.68 5.44
CA PHE A 22 -24.03 -4.49 4.67
C PHE A 22 -23.12 -3.28 4.97
N ALA A 23 -22.60 -3.14 6.19
CA ALA A 23 -21.70 -2.06 6.55
C ALA A 23 -20.30 -2.24 5.94
N ASP A 24 -19.81 -3.48 5.87
CA ASP A 24 -18.54 -3.79 5.19
C ASP A 24 -18.66 -3.55 3.67
N THR A 25 -19.79 -3.91 3.05
CA THR A 25 -20.01 -3.67 1.60
C THR A 25 -20.11 -2.18 1.26
N ASP A 26 -20.83 -1.38 2.06
CA ASP A 26 -20.93 0.09 1.85
C ASP A 26 -19.57 0.80 2.00
N TYR A 27 -18.73 0.33 2.94
CA TYR A 27 -17.36 0.84 3.08
C TYR A 27 -16.51 0.50 1.84
N ASP A 28 -16.55 -0.74 1.38
CA ASP A 28 -15.76 -1.21 0.23
C ASP A 28 -16.17 -0.48 -1.07
N GLU A 29 -17.47 -0.29 -1.30
CA GLU A 29 -18.02 0.48 -2.43
C GLU A 29 -17.55 1.95 -2.39
N LYS A 30 -17.63 2.59 -1.21
CA LYS A 30 -17.12 3.97 -1.04
C LYS A 30 -15.63 4.08 -1.21
N LEU A 31 -14.87 3.08 -0.75
CA LEU A 31 -13.41 3.04 -0.90
C LEU A 31 -13.03 2.90 -2.38
N ALA A 32 -13.67 1.99 -3.12
CA ALA A 32 -13.44 1.82 -4.55
C ALA A 32 -13.79 3.11 -5.32
N PHE A 33 -14.96 3.68 -5.04
CA PHE A 33 -15.39 4.96 -5.62
C PHE A 33 -14.40 6.09 -5.34
N ALA A 34 -14.00 6.25 -4.08
CA ALA A 34 -13.02 7.26 -3.69
C ALA A 34 -11.64 7.01 -4.32
N GLY A 35 -11.23 5.75 -4.51
CA GLY A 35 -10.01 5.37 -5.22
C GLY A 35 -10.00 5.91 -6.65
N SER A 36 -11.09 5.68 -7.41
CA SER A 36 -11.23 6.24 -8.77
C SER A 36 -11.22 7.77 -8.80
N LEU A 37 -11.72 8.43 -7.76
CA LEU A 37 -11.60 9.89 -7.61
C LEU A 37 -10.14 10.32 -7.39
N GLU A 38 -9.36 9.59 -6.58
CA GLU A 38 -7.94 9.89 -6.38
C GLU A 38 -7.11 9.66 -7.64
N GLU A 39 -7.38 8.58 -8.39
CA GLU A 39 -6.73 8.32 -9.69
C GLU A 39 -7.08 9.41 -10.70
N THR A 40 -8.35 9.87 -10.72
CA THR A 40 -8.75 11.04 -11.52
C THR A 40 -7.88 12.26 -11.16
N LEU A 41 -7.67 12.56 -9.88
CA LEU A 41 -6.81 13.66 -9.44
C LEU A 41 -5.34 13.47 -9.84
N GLY A 42 -4.86 12.22 -9.88
CA GLY A 42 -3.55 11.86 -10.44
C GLY A 42 -3.44 12.25 -11.91
N HIS A 43 -4.37 11.83 -12.76
CA HIS A 43 -4.38 12.23 -14.17
C HIS A 43 -4.46 13.75 -14.34
N LEU A 44 -5.28 14.46 -13.53
CA LEU A 44 -5.34 15.92 -13.59
C LEU A 44 -3.98 16.58 -13.35
N TRP A 45 -3.17 16.04 -12.44
CA TRP A 45 -1.79 16.48 -12.25
C TRP A 45 -0.91 16.15 -13.46
N ALA A 46 -1.02 14.95 -14.05
CA ALA A 46 -0.29 14.60 -15.26
C ALA A 46 -0.64 15.50 -16.46
N ILE A 47 -1.90 15.96 -16.58
CA ILE A 47 -2.31 16.97 -17.56
C ILE A 47 -1.56 18.28 -17.30
N GLU A 48 -1.55 18.77 -16.05
CA GLU A 48 -0.86 20.03 -15.68
C GLU A 48 0.63 19.98 -16.05
N GLN A 49 1.31 18.87 -15.73
CA GLN A 49 2.73 18.67 -16.06
C GLN A 49 2.98 18.67 -17.57
N ASN A 50 2.19 17.92 -18.34
CA ASN A 50 2.36 17.86 -19.79
C ASN A 50 2.06 19.21 -20.46
N LEU A 51 1.08 19.96 -19.97
CA LEU A 51 0.80 21.29 -20.48
C LEU A 51 1.93 22.28 -20.18
N ASP A 52 2.56 22.19 -19.00
CA ASP A 52 3.70 23.03 -18.62
C ASP A 52 4.95 22.68 -19.45
N ASP A 53 5.09 21.42 -19.86
CA ASP A 53 6.11 20.94 -20.79
C ASP A 53 5.78 21.19 -22.29
N ASN A 54 4.65 21.86 -22.58
CA ASN A 54 4.13 22.10 -23.94
C ASN A 54 3.83 20.82 -24.73
N ASN A 55 3.53 19.72 -24.03
CA ASN A 55 3.12 18.44 -24.60
C ASN A 55 1.59 18.29 -24.59
N ALA A 56 0.93 18.99 -25.52
CA ALA A 56 -0.52 18.97 -25.62
C ALA A 56 -1.10 17.59 -26.03
N GLU A 57 -0.30 16.72 -26.65
CA GLU A 57 -0.73 15.38 -27.06
C GLU A 57 -0.86 14.46 -25.85
N LEU A 58 0.18 14.36 -25.00
CA LEU A 58 0.08 13.59 -23.76
C LEU A 58 -0.89 14.21 -22.75
N ALA A 59 -0.98 15.54 -22.70
CA ALA A 59 -2.01 16.20 -21.89
C ALA A 59 -3.42 15.74 -22.31
N LEU A 60 -3.69 15.59 -23.61
CA LEU A 60 -4.97 15.09 -24.10
C LEU A 60 -5.18 13.62 -23.75
N VAL A 61 -4.14 12.78 -23.84
CA VAL A 61 -4.22 11.36 -23.42
C VAL A 61 -4.70 11.26 -21.97
N HIS A 62 -4.02 11.92 -21.04
CA HIS A 62 -4.41 11.96 -19.62
C HIS A 62 -5.79 12.58 -19.38
N ALA A 63 -6.19 13.57 -20.18
CA ALA A 63 -7.53 14.14 -20.12
C ALA A 63 -8.65 13.16 -20.52
N THR A 64 -8.31 12.07 -21.23
CA THR A 64 -9.26 11.05 -21.66
C THR A 64 -9.30 9.80 -20.78
N HIS A 65 -8.26 9.53 -20.00
CA HIS A 65 -8.19 8.33 -19.13
C HIS A 65 -9.35 8.29 -18.11
N PRO A 66 -9.68 9.35 -17.34
CA PRO A 66 -10.76 9.29 -16.35
C PRO A 66 -12.13 8.88 -16.91
N ILE A 67 -12.48 9.35 -18.11
CA ILE A 67 -13.75 8.97 -18.75
C ILE A 67 -13.70 7.58 -19.39
N ALA A 68 -12.53 7.15 -19.86
CA ALA A 68 -12.36 5.89 -20.57
C ALA A 68 -12.20 4.68 -19.63
N GLU A 69 -11.55 4.89 -18.49
CA GLU A 69 -11.10 3.81 -17.60
C GLU A 69 -11.81 3.84 -16.24
N LEU A 70 -12.08 5.02 -15.68
CA LEU A 70 -12.54 5.16 -14.30
C LEU A 70 -14.06 5.38 -14.18
N TYR A 71 -14.67 6.08 -15.14
CA TYR A 71 -16.08 6.48 -15.05
C TYR A 71 -17.04 5.28 -14.94
N ASP A 72 -16.82 4.20 -15.69
CA ASP A 72 -17.70 3.04 -15.66
C ASP A 72 -17.70 2.35 -14.29
N ALA A 73 -16.58 2.39 -13.56
CA ALA A 73 -16.46 1.88 -12.19
C ALA A 73 -17.16 2.79 -11.17
N MET A 74 -17.11 4.12 -11.36
CA MET A 74 -17.78 5.10 -10.49
C MET A 74 -19.29 5.21 -10.71
N LYS A 75 -19.76 4.76 -11.88
CA LYS A 75 -21.11 5.00 -12.36
C LYS A 75 -22.21 4.44 -11.43
N PRO A 76 -22.12 3.21 -10.88
CA PRO A 76 -23.17 2.66 -10.02
C PRO A 76 -23.48 3.57 -8.82
N GLU A 77 -22.45 4.05 -8.12
CA GLU A 77 -22.57 4.89 -6.93
C GLU A 77 -23.07 6.31 -7.30
N LEU A 78 -22.66 6.83 -8.46
CA LEU A 78 -23.17 8.09 -8.99
C LEU A 78 -24.67 8.02 -9.31
N GLU A 79 -25.11 6.99 -10.04
CA GLU A 79 -26.51 6.80 -10.41
C GLU A 79 -27.40 6.58 -9.17
N GLU A 80 -26.90 5.84 -8.16
CA GLU A 80 -27.60 5.61 -6.90
C GLU A 80 -27.73 6.89 -6.07
N SER A 81 -26.66 7.69 -5.97
CA SER A 81 -26.65 8.95 -5.22
C SER A 81 -27.53 10.01 -5.89
N SER A 82 -27.32 10.26 -7.19
CA SER A 82 -28.09 11.24 -7.95
C SER A 82 -27.84 11.09 -9.46
N PRO A 83 -28.87 10.79 -10.28
CA PRO A 83 -28.75 10.77 -11.74
C PRO A 83 -28.26 12.09 -12.36
N ASP A 84 -28.53 13.22 -11.71
CA ASP A 84 -28.03 14.53 -12.14
C ASP A 84 -26.51 14.65 -11.87
N LEU A 85 -26.02 14.08 -10.76
CA LEU A 85 -24.60 14.05 -10.42
C LEU A 85 -23.83 13.12 -11.37
N ASP A 86 -24.37 11.93 -11.67
CA ASP A 86 -23.82 11.03 -12.72
C ASP A 86 -23.65 11.78 -14.05
N THR A 87 -24.73 12.43 -14.50
CA THR A 87 -24.71 13.21 -15.75
C THR A 87 -23.67 14.34 -15.69
N GLN A 88 -23.55 15.02 -14.55
CA GLN A 88 -22.58 16.10 -14.35
C GLN A 88 -21.14 15.60 -14.42
N VAL A 89 -20.80 14.54 -13.67
CA VAL A 89 -19.46 13.94 -13.67
C VAL A 89 -19.10 13.48 -15.07
N LYS A 90 -19.97 12.71 -15.72
CA LYS A 90 -19.75 12.25 -17.10
C LYS A 90 -19.47 13.40 -18.06
N GLN A 91 -20.30 14.45 -18.01
CA GLN A 91 -20.19 15.57 -18.94
C GLN A 91 -18.88 16.35 -18.71
N ILE A 92 -18.48 16.56 -17.44
CA ILE A 92 -17.24 17.25 -17.11
C ILE A 92 -16.02 16.44 -17.57
N LEU A 93 -15.99 15.13 -17.36
CA LEU A 93 -14.88 14.29 -17.84
C LEU A 93 -14.83 14.23 -19.38
N LEU A 94 -15.97 14.18 -20.07
CA LEU A 94 -16.02 14.31 -21.53
C LEU A 94 -15.53 15.67 -22.03
N ASP A 95 -15.85 16.74 -21.30
CA ASP A 95 -15.44 18.10 -21.67
C ASP A 95 -13.98 18.38 -21.32
N LEU A 96 -13.41 17.74 -20.31
CA LEU A 96 -11.98 17.75 -20.00
C LEU A 96 -11.16 17.32 -21.22
N GLY A 97 -11.52 16.19 -21.83
CA GLY A 97 -10.89 15.73 -23.08
C GLY A 97 -11.09 16.71 -24.25
N LYS A 98 -12.29 17.27 -24.44
CA LYS A 98 -12.54 18.25 -25.53
C LYS A 98 -11.82 19.59 -25.34
N LYS A 99 -11.60 19.98 -24.09
CA LYS A 99 -10.94 21.24 -23.69
C LYS A 99 -9.47 21.04 -23.35
N THR A 100 -8.87 19.94 -23.81
CA THR A 100 -7.43 19.70 -23.74
C THR A 100 -6.92 19.30 -25.12
N GLY A 101 -5.66 19.58 -25.45
CA GLY A 101 -5.07 19.23 -26.74
C GLY A 101 -4.49 20.42 -27.50
N GLN A 102 -4.01 20.13 -28.72
CA GLN A 102 -3.12 21.02 -29.47
C GLN A 102 -3.72 22.39 -29.83
N ASP A 103 -5.04 22.46 -30.03
CA ASP A 103 -5.75 23.69 -30.39
C ASP A 103 -6.35 24.43 -29.18
N VAL A 104 -6.09 23.96 -27.96
CA VAL A 104 -6.61 24.56 -26.73
C VAL A 104 -5.52 25.33 -26.00
N THR A 105 -5.87 26.51 -25.49
CA THR A 105 -4.92 27.30 -24.70
C THR A 105 -4.69 26.66 -23.33
N ARG A 106 -3.49 26.79 -22.77
CA ARG A 106 -3.18 26.38 -21.38
C ARG A 106 -4.21 26.90 -20.39
N GLN A 107 -4.68 28.14 -20.58
CA GLN A 107 -5.68 28.77 -19.72
C GLN A 107 -7.05 28.09 -19.82
N ASP A 108 -7.50 27.73 -21.02
CA ASP A 108 -8.80 27.07 -21.19
C ASP A 108 -8.75 25.61 -20.74
N ALA A 109 -7.61 24.93 -20.95
CA ALA A 109 -7.37 23.61 -20.37
C ALA A 109 -7.36 23.67 -18.83
N GLN A 110 -6.71 24.68 -18.23
CA GLN A 110 -6.72 24.85 -16.77
C GLN A 110 -8.14 25.01 -16.22
N LYS A 111 -9.02 25.77 -16.89
CA LYS A 111 -10.42 25.88 -16.45
C LYS A 111 -11.14 24.53 -16.46
N ALA A 112 -10.86 23.67 -17.44
CA ALA A 112 -11.43 22.34 -17.50
C ALA A 112 -10.88 21.42 -16.39
N ILE A 113 -9.59 21.54 -16.07
CA ILE A 113 -8.96 20.84 -14.94
C ILE A 113 -9.58 21.31 -13.61
N ASP A 114 -9.78 22.62 -13.43
CA ASP A 114 -10.40 23.19 -12.23
C ASP A 114 -11.86 22.73 -12.11
N GLU A 115 -12.64 22.74 -13.19
CA GLU A 115 -14.01 22.19 -13.25
C GLU A 115 -14.04 20.69 -12.87
N ALA A 116 -13.03 19.92 -13.29
CA ALA A 116 -12.89 18.50 -12.94
C ALA A 116 -12.51 18.29 -11.47
N LYS A 117 -11.61 19.11 -10.90
CA LYS A 117 -11.27 19.08 -9.46
C LYS A 117 -12.51 19.41 -8.62
N ASP A 118 -13.30 20.40 -9.03
CA ASP A 118 -14.54 20.77 -8.33
C ASP A 118 -15.58 19.64 -8.34
N VAL A 119 -15.79 18.96 -9.48
CA VAL A 119 -16.77 17.86 -9.54
C VAL A 119 -16.31 16.63 -8.75
N VAL A 120 -15.00 16.35 -8.71
CA VAL A 120 -14.44 15.30 -7.86
C VAL A 120 -14.79 15.54 -6.39
N GLU A 121 -14.62 16.78 -5.91
CA GLU A 121 -14.94 17.13 -4.52
C GLU A 121 -16.43 17.06 -4.21
N ILE A 122 -17.27 17.51 -5.15
CA ILE A 122 -18.74 17.39 -5.04
C ILE A 122 -19.14 15.91 -4.94
N ALA A 123 -18.59 15.06 -5.80
CA ALA A 123 -18.91 13.65 -5.84
C ALA A 123 -18.44 12.93 -4.57
N ARG A 124 -17.23 13.22 -4.09
CA ARG A 124 -16.71 12.74 -2.80
C ARG A 124 -17.63 13.11 -1.64
N THR A 125 -17.99 14.38 -1.53
CA THR A 125 -18.88 14.88 -0.46
C THR A 125 -20.24 14.17 -0.50
N ALA A 126 -20.80 13.97 -1.70
CA ALA A 126 -22.12 13.38 -1.86
C ALA A 126 -22.18 11.87 -1.56
N ILE A 127 -21.12 11.12 -1.90
CA ILE A 127 -21.13 9.65 -1.86
C ILE A 127 -20.34 9.12 -0.67
N VAL A 128 -19.12 9.63 -0.45
CA VAL A 128 -18.22 9.19 0.63
C VAL A 128 -18.58 9.90 1.94
N GLY A 129 -18.85 11.21 1.85
CA GLY A 129 -19.16 12.08 2.99
C GLY A 129 -17.91 12.58 3.74
N ASP A 130 -18.06 13.70 4.43
CA ASP A 130 -16.94 14.42 5.08
C ASP A 130 -16.22 13.57 6.14
N ASP A 131 -16.99 12.87 6.99
CA ASP A 131 -16.43 12.11 8.11
C ASP A 131 -15.49 11.00 7.62
N LEU A 132 -15.93 10.20 6.63
CA LEU A 132 -15.12 9.11 6.07
C LEU A 132 -13.98 9.66 5.20
N SER A 133 -14.22 10.75 4.45
CA SER A 133 -13.19 11.40 3.64
C SER A 133 -12.03 11.97 4.46
N GLN A 134 -12.26 12.30 5.73
CA GLN A 134 -11.22 12.78 6.66
C GLN A 134 -10.67 11.68 7.57
N ASP A 135 -11.19 10.45 7.49
CA ASP A 135 -10.70 9.34 8.28
C ASP A 135 -9.28 8.96 7.84
N THR A 136 -8.40 8.78 8.83
CA THR A 136 -6.97 8.52 8.56
C THR A 136 -6.75 7.12 7.99
N ASN A 137 -7.50 6.12 8.44
CA ASN A 137 -7.37 4.75 7.91
C ASN A 137 -7.93 4.67 6.49
N PHE A 138 -9.05 5.33 6.21
CA PHE A 138 -9.60 5.44 4.87
C PHE A 138 -8.60 6.08 3.90
N LYS A 139 -7.97 7.18 4.29
CA LYS A 139 -6.89 7.82 3.50
C LYS A 139 -5.69 6.89 3.27
N MET A 140 -5.26 6.13 4.28
CA MET A 140 -4.19 5.13 4.10
C MET A 140 -4.60 4.02 3.13
N LYS A 141 -5.86 3.56 3.14
CA LYS A 141 -6.36 2.61 2.14
C LYS A 141 -6.38 3.18 0.72
N LEU A 142 -6.70 4.46 0.55
CA LEU A 142 -6.59 5.14 -0.74
C LEU A 142 -5.13 5.22 -1.23
N MET A 143 -4.19 5.51 -0.32
CA MET A 143 -2.75 5.50 -0.65
C MET A 143 -2.29 4.12 -1.12
N GLN A 144 -2.74 3.04 -0.47
CA GLN A 144 -2.43 1.67 -0.89
C GLN A 144 -2.97 1.37 -2.29
N GLY A 145 -4.22 1.72 -2.59
CA GLY A 145 -4.81 1.54 -3.92
C GLY A 145 -4.02 2.24 -5.02
N LEU A 146 -3.67 3.52 -4.81
CA LEU A 146 -2.86 4.30 -5.76
C LEU A 146 -1.48 3.67 -6.00
N LEU A 147 -0.82 3.17 -4.96
CA LEU A 147 0.49 2.53 -5.08
C LEU A 147 0.40 1.18 -5.79
N GLU A 148 -0.69 0.42 -5.62
CA GLU A 148 -0.94 -0.81 -6.37
C GLU A 148 -1.16 -0.53 -7.86
N THR A 149 -2.03 0.44 -8.21
CA THR A 149 -2.21 0.87 -9.60
C THR A 149 -0.89 1.36 -10.20
N SER A 150 -0.15 2.19 -9.45
CA SER A 150 1.17 2.71 -9.84
C SER A 150 2.17 1.62 -10.24
N LYS A 151 2.16 0.48 -9.55
CA LYS A 151 3.04 -0.67 -9.86
C LYS A 151 2.70 -1.27 -11.22
N GLY A 152 1.40 -1.48 -11.48
CA GLY A 152 0.91 -2.00 -12.76
C GLY A 152 1.28 -1.08 -13.92
N GLU A 153 0.97 0.21 -13.80
CA GLU A 153 1.28 1.19 -14.84
C GLU A 153 2.78 1.26 -15.16
N TYR A 154 3.62 1.22 -14.12
CA TYR A 154 5.07 1.22 -14.32
C TYR A 154 5.59 -0.05 -15.01
N GLU A 155 5.06 -1.22 -14.65
CA GLU A 155 5.41 -2.50 -15.27
C GLU A 155 5.06 -2.51 -16.77
N GLU A 156 3.91 -1.95 -17.14
CA GLU A 156 3.51 -1.78 -18.54
C GLU A 156 4.41 -0.76 -19.26
N ALA A 157 4.80 0.31 -18.56
CA ALA A 157 5.56 1.41 -19.12
C ALA A 157 7.02 1.10 -19.46
N ILE A 158 7.68 0.22 -18.71
CA ILE A 158 9.13 -0.02 -18.80
C ILE A 158 9.45 -1.35 -19.48
N SER A 159 10.27 -1.29 -20.52
CA SER A 159 10.82 -2.46 -21.20
C SER A 159 12.32 -2.32 -21.39
N ASN A 160 13.10 -3.26 -20.85
CA ASN A 160 14.57 -3.26 -20.92
C ASN A 160 15.23 -1.94 -20.43
N GLY A 161 14.67 -1.32 -19.39
CA GLY A 161 15.17 -0.03 -18.85
C GLY A 161 14.84 1.21 -19.69
N GLU A 162 14.03 1.05 -20.74
CA GLU A 162 13.50 2.15 -21.56
C GLU A 162 12.00 2.34 -21.32
N ILE A 163 11.53 3.58 -21.47
CA ILE A 163 10.10 3.90 -21.39
C ILE A 163 9.46 3.54 -22.74
N SER A 164 8.77 2.41 -22.81
CA SER A 164 8.00 1.96 -23.99
C SER A 164 6.65 2.65 -24.10
N MET A 165 6.02 3.00 -22.97
CA MET A 165 4.72 3.67 -22.94
C MET A 165 4.77 4.86 -21.98
N MET A 166 4.91 6.06 -22.55
CA MET A 166 5.08 7.29 -21.76
C MET A 166 3.82 7.69 -20.99
N ALA A 167 2.62 7.37 -21.50
CA ALA A 167 1.37 7.61 -20.80
C ALA A 167 1.33 6.79 -19.49
N GLU A 168 1.50 5.47 -19.57
CA GLU A 168 1.54 4.60 -18.38
C GLU A 168 2.68 4.98 -17.41
N PHE A 169 3.85 5.38 -17.93
CA PHE A 169 4.93 5.87 -17.06
C PHE A 169 4.50 7.09 -16.25
N GLN A 170 3.79 8.02 -16.90
CA GLN A 170 3.28 9.23 -16.27
C GLN A 170 2.12 8.93 -15.32
N ASP A 171 1.23 8.01 -15.65
CA ASP A 171 0.14 7.57 -14.77
C ASP A 171 0.68 6.93 -13.49
N GLY A 172 1.61 5.98 -13.62
CA GLY A 172 2.29 5.42 -12.46
C GLY A 172 2.92 6.49 -11.57
N SER A 173 3.66 7.43 -12.16
CA SER A 173 4.28 8.52 -11.39
C SER A 173 3.25 9.48 -10.75
N ALA A 174 2.12 9.71 -11.41
CA ALA A 174 1.06 10.56 -10.91
C ALA A 174 0.33 9.93 -9.72
N PHE A 175 0.17 8.61 -9.70
CA PHE A 175 -0.42 7.90 -8.58
C PHE A 175 0.53 7.83 -7.37
N VAL A 176 1.84 7.71 -7.57
CA VAL A 176 2.83 7.94 -6.49
C VAL A 176 2.69 9.35 -5.93
N TRP A 177 2.67 10.37 -6.81
CA TRP A 177 2.53 11.77 -6.38
C TRP A 177 1.25 11.99 -5.59
N ARG A 178 0.12 11.43 -6.03
CA ARG A 178 -1.16 11.60 -5.36
C ARG A 178 -1.17 10.90 -3.99
N SER A 179 -0.61 9.69 -3.91
CA SER A 179 -0.42 8.95 -2.66
C SER A 179 0.40 9.78 -1.66
N GLU A 180 1.49 10.41 -2.13
CA GLU A 180 2.31 11.30 -1.31
C GLU A 180 1.58 12.58 -0.87
N GLN A 181 0.65 13.12 -1.67
CA GLN A 181 -0.20 14.25 -1.24
C GLN A 181 -1.11 13.85 -0.08
N ILE A 182 -1.76 12.68 -0.18
CA ILE A 182 -2.61 12.16 0.89
C ILE A 182 -1.78 11.90 2.15
N TYR A 183 -0.59 11.30 2.00
CA TYR A 183 0.36 11.09 3.09
C TYR A 183 0.67 12.41 3.82
N ASN A 184 0.98 13.48 3.08
CA ASN A 184 1.30 14.78 3.67
C ASN A 184 0.13 15.37 4.49
N GLU A 185 -1.13 15.06 4.15
CA GLU A 185 -2.29 15.48 4.93
C GLU A 185 -2.42 14.72 6.26
N ILE A 186 -2.04 13.43 6.28
CA ILE A 186 -2.20 12.55 7.45
C ILE A 186 -0.93 12.38 8.27
N LYS A 187 0.21 12.89 7.80
CA LYS A 187 1.53 12.68 8.41
C LYS A 187 1.58 13.04 9.89
N SER A 188 0.86 14.06 10.33
CA SER A 188 0.80 14.45 11.75
C SER A 188 -0.05 13.52 12.62
N ASN A 189 -0.83 12.63 12.02
CA ASN A 189 -1.80 11.77 12.69
C ASN A 189 -1.28 10.34 12.88
N ILE A 190 -0.13 10.00 12.29
CA ILE A 190 0.51 8.68 12.40
C ILE A 190 1.72 8.72 13.35
N PRO A 191 2.22 7.57 13.83
CA PRO A 191 3.42 7.50 14.67
C PRO A 191 4.64 8.17 14.01
N GLN A 192 5.48 8.82 14.82
CA GLN A 192 6.63 9.58 14.30
C GLN A 192 7.68 8.69 13.63
N ASN A 193 7.89 7.47 14.12
CA ASN A 193 8.78 6.50 13.50
C ASN A 193 8.24 6.12 12.11
N ALA A 194 6.96 5.76 12.02
CA ALA A 194 6.30 5.45 10.74
C ALA A 194 6.41 6.59 9.72
N ALA A 195 6.14 7.82 10.14
CA ALA A 195 6.29 8.99 9.28
C ALA A 195 7.74 9.18 8.77
N LYS A 196 8.75 8.88 9.60
CA LYS A 196 10.14 8.96 9.17
C LYS A 196 10.46 7.89 8.11
N GLU A 197 9.89 6.71 8.24
CA GLU A 197 10.11 5.58 7.32
C GLU A 197 9.41 5.81 5.99
N LEU A 198 8.14 6.22 6.03
CA LEU A 198 7.41 6.64 4.84
C LEU A 198 8.13 7.75 4.08
N ASP A 199 8.70 8.75 4.77
CA ASP A 199 9.52 9.80 4.12
C ASP A 199 10.71 9.20 3.35
N GLU A 200 11.43 8.24 3.96
CA GLU A 200 12.57 7.56 3.34
C GLU A 200 12.12 6.66 2.18
N PHE A 201 10.99 5.96 2.31
CA PHE A 201 10.46 5.05 1.29
C PHE A 201 9.92 5.78 0.07
N TYR A 202 9.22 6.91 0.23
CA TYR A 202 8.83 7.76 -0.91
C TYR A 202 10.06 8.30 -1.65
N VAL A 203 11.10 8.72 -0.93
CA VAL A 203 12.37 9.15 -1.55
C VAL A 203 12.99 8.02 -2.37
N ASP A 204 13.00 6.79 -1.84
CA ASP A 204 13.53 5.62 -2.54
C ASP A 204 12.69 5.26 -3.78
N LEU A 205 11.35 5.28 -3.68
CA LEU A 205 10.42 5.03 -4.79
C LEU A 205 10.64 6.03 -5.93
N TRP A 206 10.70 7.33 -5.61
CA TRP A 206 10.97 8.38 -6.59
C TRP A 206 12.36 8.25 -7.23
N ALA A 207 13.37 7.84 -6.46
CA ALA A 207 14.69 7.55 -7.00
C ALA A 207 14.65 6.39 -8.01
N GLY A 208 13.86 5.35 -7.74
CA GLY A 208 13.61 4.24 -8.66
C GLY A 208 12.98 4.71 -9.98
N TYR A 209 11.89 5.49 -9.91
CA TYR A 209 11.25 6.08 -11.09
C TYR A 209 12.24 6.89 -11.94
N LYS A 210 13.03 7.76 -11.29
CA LYS A 210 14.03 8.60 -11.96
C LYS A 210 15.12 7.77 -12.65
N ALA A 211 15.54 6.68 -12.02
CA ALA A 211 16.54 5.77 -12.54
C ALA A 211 16.00 4.83 -13.62
N ARG A 212 14.67 4.77 -13.80
CA ARG A 212 13.99 3.76 -14.62
C ARG A 212 14.39 2.35 -14.17
N ALA A 213 14.36 2.15 -12.86
CA ALA A 213 14.68 0.88 -12.23
C ALA A 213 13.79 -0.24 -12.79
N ASP A 214 14.23 -1.48 -12.60
CA ASP A 214 13.44 -2.66 -12.97
C ASP A 214 12.05 -2.62 -12.29
N PRO A 215 10.97 -3.05 -12.96
CA PRO A 215 9.63 -3.09 -12.37
C PRO A 215 9.57 -3.83 -11.02
N GLU A 216 10.37 -4.89 -10.83
CA GLU A 216 10.45 -5.59 -9.54
C GLU A 216 10.98 -4.66 -8.44
N ASP A 217 12.00 -3.85 -8.73
CA ASP A 217 12.59 -2.91 -7.78
C ASP A 217 11.63 -1.77 -7.39
N ILE A 218 10.77 -1.33 -8.32
CA ILE A 218 9.68 -0.38 -8.05
C ILE A 218 8.60 -1.03 -7.18
N SER A 219 8.21 -2.27 -7.51
CA SER A 219 7.24 -3.04 -6.73
C SER A 219 7.69 -3.21 -5.28
N THR A 220 8.95 -3.59 -5.05
CA THR A 220 9.58 -3.65 -3.70
C THR A 220 9.43 -2.33 -2.94
N LYS A 221 9.73 -1.19 -3.57
CA LYS A 221 9.67 0.13 -2.91
C LYS A 221 8.24 0.57 -2.61
N ALA A 222 7.31 0.33 -3.52
CA ALA A 222 5.91 0.62 -3.30
C ALA A 222 5.31 -0.29 -2.20
N ASN A 223 5.70 -1.58 -2.18
CA ASN A 223 5.24 -2.53 -1.15
C ASN A 223 5.73 -2.15 0.25
N ALA A 224 6.93 -1.61 0.41
CA ALA A 224 7.40 -1.12 1.71
C ALA A 224 6.53 0.03 2.24
N ILE A 225 6.09 0.95 1.37
CA ILE A 225 5.13 1.99 1.76
C ILE A 225 3.80 1.34 2.17
N ILE A 226 3.30 0.40 1.37
CA ILE A 226 2.03 -0.29 1.63
C ILE A 226 2.06 -1.06 2.96
N HIS A 227 3.16 -1.76 3.26
CA HIS A 227 3.33 -2.52 4.48
C HIS A 227 3.44 -1.61 5.70
N GLU A 228 4.23 -0.54 5.64
CA GLU A 228 4.30 0.45 6.73
C GLU A 228 2.91 1.05 7.04
N LEU A 229 2.07 1.30 6.02
CA LEU A 229 0.69 1.74 6.23
C LEU A 229 -0.17 0.65 6.91
N ASP A 230 0.01 -0.62 6.54
CA ASP A 230 -0.67 -1.74 7.20
C ASP A 230 -0.24 -1.87 8.68
N GLU A 231 1.03 -1.65 9.00
CA GLU A 231 1.52 -1.64 10.38
C GLU A 231 0.85 -0.51 11.20
N VAL A 232 0.77 0.70 10.63
CA VAL A 232 0.10 1.85 11.27
C VAL A 232 -1.38 1.56 11.51
N MET A 233 -2.05 0.90 10.56
CA MET A 233 -3.45 0.49 10.70
C MET A 233 -3.65 -0.71 11.65
N GLY A 234 -2.58 -1.36 12.10
CA GLY A 234 -2.63 -2.57 12.91
C GLY A 234 -3.12 -3.80 12.14
N VAL A 235 -2.95 -3.82 10.82
CA VAL A 235 -3.22 -4.99 9.99
C VAL A 235 -2.08 -5.98 10.18
N GLU A 236 -2.38 -7.15 10.75
CA GLU A 236 -1.37 -8.19 10.91
C GLU A 236 -0.99 -8.76 9.54
N SER A 237 0.32 -8.78 9.23
CA SER A 237 0.85 -9.46 8.05
C SER A 237 0.40 -10.92 8.05
N LYS A 238 0.06 -11.46 6.87
CA LYS A 238 -0.29 -12.89 6.71
C LYS A 238 0.79 -13.76 7.39
N GLU A 239 0.38 -14.88 7.96
CA GLU A 239 1.27 -15.90 8.55
C GLU A 239 2.23 -16.44 7.47
N VAL A 240 3.33 -15.72 7.22
CA VAL A 240 4.51 -16.18 6.50
C VAL A 240 5.46 -16.78 7.54
N ASP A 241 6.23 -17.80 7.14
CA ASP A 241 7.30 -18.30 7.99
C ASP A 241 8.35 -17.19 8.14
N LEU A 242 8.39 -16.55 9.32
CA LEU A 242 9.32 -15.46 9.60
C LEU A 242 10.79 -15.90 9.46
N LEU A 243 11.08 -17.20 9.55
CA LEU A 243 12.42 -17.70 9.30
C LEU A 243 12.81 -17.62 7.81
N ASP A 244 11.85 -17.71 6.88
CA ASP A 244 12.16 -17.56 5.46
C ASP A 244 12.69 -16.15 5.18
N TYR A 245 12.09 -15.12 5.77
CA TYR A 245 12.61 -13.75 5.68
C TYR A 245 14.01 -13.63 6.27
N VAL A 246 14.29 -14.26 7.43
CA VAL A 246 15.62 -14.28 8.03
C VAL A 246 16.66 -14.88 7.09
N GLU A 247 16.36 -16.03 6.47
CA GLU A 247 17.28 -16.71 5.55
C GLU A 247 17.45 -15.93 4.24
N ASN A 248 16.38 -15.33 3.72
CA ASN A 248 16.45 -14.46 2.55
C ASN A 248 17.33 -13.24 2.80
N VAL A 249 17.21 -12.57 3.96
CA VAL A 249 18.11 -11.46 4.33
C VAL A 249 19.56 -11.93 4.29
N ARG A 250 19.87 -13.10 4.87
CA ARG A 250 21.23 -13.63 4.88
C ARG A 250 21.76 -13.90 3.47
N SER A 251 20.95 -14.49 2.59
CA SER A 251 21.31 -14.75 1.20
C SER A 251 21.60 -13.45 0.44
N LEU A 252 20.65 -12.50 0.48
CA LEU A 252 20.75 -11.22 -0.21
C LEU A 252 21.96 -10.41 0.26
N LEU A 253 22.25 -10.41 1.56
CA LEU A 253 23.44 -9.76 2.12
C LEU A 253 24.73 -10.43 1.67
N GLN A 254 24.76 -11.76 1.53
CA GLN A 254 25.94 -12.46 1.01
C GLN A 254 26.15 -12.14 -0.48
N GLU A 255 25.09 -12.12 -1.28
CA GLU A 255 25.13 -11.71 -2.69
C GLU A 255 25.55 -10.23 -2.84
N THR A 256 25.11 -9.36 -1.93
CA THR A 256 25.53 -7.96 -1.87
C THR A 256 27.05 -7.84 -1.76
N LYS A 257 27.70 -8.66 -0.91
CA LYS A 257 29.18 -8.69 -0.78
C LYS A 257 29.84 -9.04 -2.11
N GLU A 258 29.29 -10.01 -2.82
CA GLU A 258 29.83 -10.52 -4.08
C GLU A 258 29.73 -9.46 -5.19
N GLN A 259 28.56 -8.85 -5.36
CA GLN A 259 28.34 -7.79 -6.36
C GLN A 259 29.19 -6.55 -6.05
N TYR A 260 29.26 -6.14 -4.79
CA TYR A 260 30.05 -4.97 -4.42
C TYR A 260 31.55 -5.19 -4.63
N ALA A 261 32.06 -6.37 -4.29
CA ALA A 261 33.46 -6.73 -4.52
C ALA A 261 33.81 -6.83 -6.02
N ALA A 262 32.85 -7.17 -6.87
CA ALA A 262 32.98 -7.17 -8.33
C ALA A 262 32.93 -5.75 -8.93
N GLY A 263 32.58 -4.73 -8.15
CA GLY A 263 32.41 -3.35 -8.61
C GLY A 263 31.02 -3.04 -9.16
N ASN A 264 30.06 -3.97 -9.04
CA ASN A 264 28.67 -3.81 -9.48
C ASN A 264 27.89 -3.09 -8.37
N THR A 265 28.09 -1.78 -8.25
CA THR A 265 27.55 -0.97 -7.13
C THR A 265 26.03 -0.88 -7.14
N ASP A 266 25.42 -0.79 -8.32
CA ASP A 266 23.97 -0.62 -8.47
C ASP A 266 23.25 -1.93 -8.10
N ASP A 267 23.76 -3.07 -8.58
CA ASP A 267 23.26 -4.40 -8.21
C ASP A 267 23.40 -4.66 -6.71
N ALA A 268 24.56 -4.31 -6.13
CA ALA A 268 24.78 -4.43 -4.69
C ALA A 268 23.80 -3.56 -3.89
N LEU A 269 23.53 -2.33 -4.34
CA LEU A 269 22.57 -1.46 -3.69
C LEU A 269 21.14 -2.00 -3.78
N SER A 270 20.75 -2.55 -4.94
CA SER A 270 19.44 -3.18 -5.12
C SER A 270 19.29 -4.39 -4.19
N LEU A 271 20.27 -5.29 -4.13
CA LEU A 271 20.26 -6.45 -3.22
C LEU A 271 20.18 -6.04 -1.75
N ALA A 272 20.97 -5.04 -1.33
CA ALA A 272 20.92 -4.50 0.03
C ALA A 272 19.55 -3.86 0.35
N THR A 273 18.92 -3.25 -0.65
CA THR A 273 17.58 -2.67 -0.52
C THR A 273 16.51 -3.77 -0.40
N LYS A 274 16.57 -4.82 -1.22
CA LYS A 274 15.67 -5.99 -1.11
C LYS A 274 15.84 -6.72 0.23
N ALA A 275 17.09 -6.86 0.72
CA ALA A 275 17.36 -7.45 2.03
C ALA A 275 16.62 -6.70 3.15
N TYR A 276 16.48 -5.39 3.05
CA TYR A 276 15.73 -4.61 4.04
C TYR A 276 14.23 -4.60 3.71
N LEU A 277 13.83 -3.99 2.60
CA LEU A 277 12.43 -3.69 2.26
C LEU A 277 11.57 -4.93 1.99
N ASP A 278 12.08 -5.93 1.28
CA ASP A 278 11.28 -7.14 0.98
C ASP A 278 11.33 -8.17 2.11
N ASN A 279 12.19 -7.99 3.12
CA ASN A 279 12.44 -9.04 4.10
C ASN A 279 12.54 -8.58 5.54
N PHE A 280 13.55 -7.77 5.91
CA PHE A 280 13.68 -7.38 7.31
C PHE A 280 12.53 -6.51 7.80
N GLU A 281 11.97 -5.68 6.94
CA GLU A 281 10.81 -4.83 7.25
C GLU A 281 9.60 -5.66 7.73
N TYR A 282 9.29 -6.77 7.05
CA TYR A 282 8.30 -7.76 7.50
C TYR A 282 8.62 -8.46 8.83
N LEU A 283 9.85 -8.36 9.34
CA LEU A 283 10.24 -8.89 10.65
C LEU A 283 10.08 -7.87 11.77
N GLU A 284 9.94 -6.58 11.46
CA GLU A 284 10.08 -5.50 12.43
C GLU A 284 9.08 -5.61 13.58
N SER A 285 7.79 -5.77 13.26
CA SER A 285 6.75 -5.96 14.29
C SER A 285 7.06 -7.13 15.25
N SER A 286 7.63 -8.23 14.73
CA SER A 286 7.94 -9.42 15.54
C SER A 286 9.20 -9.25 16.39
N VAL A 287 10.19 -8.55 15.85
CA VAL A 287 11.44 -8.21 16.53
C VAL A 287 11.20 -7.15 17.59
N ASP A 288 10.50 -6.06 17.27
CA ASP A 288 10.20 -4.96 18.18
C ASP A 288 9.41 -5.42 19.41
N LYS A 289 8.39 -6.26 19.23
CA LYS A 289 7.60 -6.83 20.37
C LYS A 289 8.46 -7.54 21.41
N GLN A 290 9.60 -8.11 21.02
CA GLN A 290 10.46 -8.90 21.90
C GLN A 290 11.75 -8.18 22.30
N ASN A 291 12.31 -7.39 21.39
CA ASN A 291 13.55 -6.67 21.56
C ASN A 291 13.57 -5.38 20.69
N PRO A 292 12.95 -4.29 21.18
CA PRO A 292 12.92 -2.99 20.48
C PRO A 292 14.32 -2.43 20.17
N GLU A 293 15.28 -2.66 21.08
CA GLU A 293 16.66 -2.19 20.89
C GLU A 293 17.33 -2.89 19.70
N LEU A 294 17.08 -4.20 19.54
CA LEU A 294 17.58 -4.95 18.38
C LEU A 294 16.88 -4.53 17.09
N ASN A 295 15.57 -4.24 17.12
CA ASN A 295 14.85 -3.76 15.93
C ASN A 295 15.48 -2.48 15.40
N HIS A 296 15.57 -1.47 16.27
CA HIS A 296 16.10 -0.17 15.92
C HIS A 296 17.57 -0.23 15.45
N GLU A 297 18.37 -1.09 16.07
CA GLU A 297 19.76 -1.28 15.65
C GLU A 297 19.84 -1.93 14.25
N MET A 298 18.99 -2.90 13.97
CA MET A 298 18.94 -3.56 12.65
C MET A 298 18.40 -2.63 11.57
N GLU A 299 17.33 -1.87 11.83
CA GLU A 299 16.83 -0.79 10.95
C GLU A 299 17.98 0.15 10.58
N GLN A 300 18.66 0.70 11.59
CA GLN A 300 19.74 1.66 11.37
C GLN A 300 20.89 1.04 10.54
N MET A 301 21.28 -0.19 10.85
CA MET A 301 22.38 -0.87 10.16
C MET A 301 22.04 -1.22 8.70
N MET A 302 20.81 -1.64 8.42
CA MET A 302 20.37 -2.13 7.11
C MET A 302 19.77 -1.03 6.23
N ARG A 303 18.79 -0.27 6.75
CA ARG A 303 18.06 0.78 6.01
C ARG A 303 18.94 1.98 5.71
N VAL A 304 19.82 2.36 6.64
CA VAL A 304 20.61 3.60 6.55
C VAL A 304 22.08 3.27 6.28
N GLU A 305 22.79 2.69 7.25
CA GLU A 305 24.25 2.62 7.22
C GLU A 305 24.80 1.82 6.03
N LEU A 306 24.31 0.59 5.82
CA LEU A 306 24.81 -0.25 4.74
C LEU A 306 24.58 0.39 3.36
N ARG A 307 23.38 0.92 3.14
CA ARG A 307 22.98 1.54 1.87
C ARG A 307 23.78 2.80 1.62
N ASP A 308 23.99 3.64 2.63
CA ASP A 308 24.84 4.83 2.53
C ASP A 308 26.29 4.47 2.26
N MET A 309 26.82 3.41 2.88
CA MET A 309 28.19 2.97 2.62
C MET A 309 28.39 2.55 1.16
N ILE A 310 27.43 1.83 0.58
CA ILE A 310 27.42 1.43 -0.83
C ILE A 310 27.32 2.66 -1.74
N LYS A 311 26.31 3.54 -1.51
CA LYS A 311 26.08 4.78 -2.28
C LYS A 311 27.30 5.71 -2.27
N ASN A 312 28.00 5.81 -1.14
CA ASN A 312 29.15 6.69 -0.96
C ASN A 312 30.49 6.06 -1.39
N GLY A 313 30.49 4.83 -1.93
CA GLY A 313 31.71 4.18 -2.42
C GLY A 313 32.72 3.85 -1.31
N SER A 314 32.24 3.43 -0.14
CA SER A 314 33.10 2.95 0.95
C SER A 314 33.97 1.77 0.50
N SER A 315 35.07 1.47 1.20
CA SER A 315 35.92 0.36 0.76
C SER A 315 35.19 -0.99 0.87
N VAL A 316 35.51 -1.94 -0.02
CA VAL A 316 34.98 -3.32 0.03
C VAL A 316 35.16 -3.95 1.42
N SER A 317 36.28 -3.66 2.09
CA SER A 317 36.53 -4.15 3.46
C SER A 317 35.57 -3.57 4.49
N GLU A 318 35.21 -2.29 4.38
CA GLU A 318 34.27 -1.63 5.29
C GLU A 318 32.85 -2.13 5.06
N VAL A 319 32.41 -2.23 3.80
CA VAL A 319 31.08 -2.77 3.45
C VAL A 319 30.95 -4.22 3.91
N ASN A 320 31.95 -5.07 3.65
CA ASN A 320 31.95 -6.44 4.12
C ASN A 320 31.88 -6.53 5.65
N ALA A 321 32.62 -5.67 6.36
CA ALA A 321 32.59 -5.64 7.81
C ALA A 321 31.22 -5.20 8.36
N GLN A 322 30.53 -4.27 7.70
CA GLN A 322 29.17 -3.89 8.07
C GLN A 322 28.19 -5.05 7.85
N ILE A 323 28.25 -5.70 6.69
CA ILE A 323 27.42 -6.87 6.39
C ILE A 323 27.67 -8.00 7.40
N ASP A 324 28.92 -8.28 7.75
CA ASP A 324 29.24 -9.32 8.73
C ASP A 324 28.64 -9.03 10.11
N LYS A 325 28.57 -7.75 10.52
CA LYS A 325 27.88 -7.37 11.77
C LYS A 325 26.37 -7.61 11.66
N ILE A 326 25.75 -7.27 10.54
CA ILE A 326 24.32 -7.48 10.29
C ILE A 326 24.01 -8.99 10.35
N LEU A 327 24.79 -9.80 9.64
CA LEU A 327 24.64 -11.26 9.64
C LEU A 327 24.80 -11.87 11.04
N LEU A 328 25.71 -11.32 11.86
CA LEU A 328 25.86 -11.76 13.26
C LEU A 328 24.60 -11.48 14.08
N LYS A 329 24.03 -10.27 13.98
CA LYS A 329 22.79 -9.89 14.68
C LYS A 329 21.55 -10.59 14.14
N MET A 330 21.56 -10.95 12.87
CA MET A 330 20.50 -11.79 12.28
C MET A 330 20.42 -13.18 12.94
N ASN A 331 21.48 -13.64 13.62
CA ASN A 331 21.39 -14.83 14.48
C ASN A 331 20.60 -14.58 15.77
N ASP A 332 20.57 -13.35 16.26
CA ASP A 332 19.77 -12.97 17.42
C ASP A 332 18.31 -12.75 17.03
N VAL A 333 18.07 -12.14 15.87
CA VAL A 333 16.72 -12.07 15.24
C VAL A 333 16.13 -13.47 15.11
N ALA A 334 16.86 -14.42 14.51
CA ALA A 334 16.42 -15.80 14.33
C ALA A 334 16.06 -16.55 15.64
N LYS A 335 16.57 -16.12 16.80
CA LYS A 335 16.25 -16.74 18.09
C LYS A 335 14.95 -16.21 18.69
N ILE A 336 14.53 -15.01 18.30
CA ILE A 336 13.36 -14.35 18.85
C ILE A 336 12.17 -14.46 17.91
N VAL A 337 12.36 -14.38 16.58
CA VAL A 337 11.26 -14.68 15.66
C VAL A 337 10.91 -16.18 15.79
N PRO A 338 9.68 -16.53 16.18
CA PRO A 338 9.36 -17.90 16.55
C PRO A 338 9.42 -18.83 15.33
N GLU A 339 9.91 -20.06 15.52
CA GLU A 339 10.02 -21.04 14.42
C GLU A 339 8.66 -21.54 13.88
N PHE A 340 7.53 -21.32 14.56
CA PHE A 340 6.20 -21.80 14.08
C PHE A 340 5.06 -21.00 14.75
N PRO A 341 3.88 -20.87 14.10
CA PRO A 341 2.75 -20.13 14.62
C PRO A 341 2.22 -20.80 15.90
N PHE A 342 2.01 -19.98 16.93
CA PHE A 342 1.46 -20.39 18.23
C PHE A 342 0.06 -21.07 18.13
N GLY A 343 -0.59 -21.02 16.96
CA GLY A 343 -1.88 -21.68 16.68
C GLY A 343 -1.87 -23.21 16.76
N ALA A 344 -0.75 -23.89 16.55
CA ALA A 344 -0.68 -25.36 16.58
C ALA A 344 -0.60 -25.95 18.01
N LEU A 345 -0.15 -25.18 19.01
CA LEU A 345 0.04 -25.70 20.36
C LEU A 345 -1.28 -25.81 21.15
N ILE A 346 -2.26 -24.94 20.86
CA ILE A 346 -3.57 -24.97 21.51
C ILE A 346 -4.42 -26.18 21.02
N ALA A 347 -4.18 -26.66 19.80
CA ALA A 347 -4.87 -27.83 19.24
C ALA A 347 -4.35 -29.18 19.81
N MET A 348 -3.09 -29.25 20.27
CA MET A 348 -2.50 -30.50 20.79
C MET A 348 -2.78 -30.74 22.28
N THR A 349 -3.02 -29.70 23.09
CA THR A 349 -3.41 -29.88 24.50
C THR A 349 -4.90 -30.19 24.70
N SER A 350 -5.74 -29.99 23.68
CA SER A 350 -7.18 -30.27 23.73
C SER A 350 -7.58 -31.68 23.28
N VAL A 351 -6.65 -32.48 22.73
CA VAL A 351 -6.93 -33.88 22.31
C VAL A 351 -6.53 -34.93 23.37
N VAL A 352 -5.73 -34.60 24.37
CA VAL A 352 -5.35 -35.55 25.45
C VAL A 352 -6.34 -35.53 26.65
N GLY A 353 -7.29 -34.61 26.67
CA GLY A 353 -8.27 -34.44 27.75
C GLY A 353 -9.58 -35.24 27.66
N LEU A 354 -9.79 -36.08 26.62
CA LEU A 354 -11.08 -36.74 26.39
C LEU A 354 -11.05 -38.28 26.26
N VAL A 355 -10.02 -38.97 26.78
CA VAL A 355 -9.94 -40.45 26.75
C VAL A 355 -9.91 -41.12 28.14
N ILE A 356 -9.88 -40.37 29.24
CA ILE A 356 -9.84 -40.96 30.61
C ILE A 356 -11.24 -41.15 31.26
N ALA A 357 -12.35 -40.88 30.55
CA ALA A 357 -13.70 -40.94 31.13
C ALA A 357 -14.59 -42.15 30.72
N ILE A 358 -14.09 -43.22 30.10
CA ILE A 358 -14.95 -44.35 29.65
C ILE A 358 -14.56 -45.74 30.22
N THR A 359 -13.55 -45.88 31.07
CA THR A 359 -13.27 -47.16 31.75
C THR A 359 -13.31 -47.06 33.26
N ARG A 360 -14.50 -46.76 33.83
CA ARG A 360 -14.74 -47.10 35.24
C ARG A 360 -16.19 -47.22 35.72
N ILE A 361 -17.15 -47.71 34.93
CA ILE A 361 -18.38 -48.31 35.50
C ILE A 361 -18.85 -49.49 34.66
N LYS A 362 -18.25 -50.66 34.86
CA LYS A 362 -18.90 -51.98 34.70
C LYS A 362 -18.24 -52.94 35.66
N GLY A 363 -18.95 -53.28 36.74
CA GLY A 363 -18.51 -54.28 37.71
C GLY A 363 -19.03 -54.05 39.12
N SER A 364 -20.36 -54.13 39.33
CA SER A 364 -20.94 -54.66 40.56
C SER A 364 -22.40 -55.04 40.32
N ASN A 365 -22.65 -56.34 40.53
CA ASN A 365 -23.87 -57.14 40.44
C ASN A 365 -24.31 -57.60 39.06
#